data_AF-A0A5B9PFH0-F1
#
_entry.id   AF-A0A5B9PFH0-F1
#
_cell.length_a   1.000
_cell.length_b   1.000
_cell.length_c   1.000
_cell.angle_alpha   90.00
_cell.angle_beta   90.00
_cell.angle_gamma   90.00
#
_symmetry.space_group_name_H-M   'P 1'
#
loop_
_entity.id
_entity.type
_entity.pdbx_description
1 polymer ?
#
loop_
_entity_poly.entity_id
_entity_poly.type
_entity_poly.pdbx_seq_one_letter_code
_entity_poly.pdbx_strand_id
1 'polypeptide(L)'
;MPRSEPFHIASSSAALPHGIPQRKRQDRDAVCVSRFDVNGSTLCAIPGHLVDRLFKLAFPVMVLLVVFLISSKFASAHEGHSHTPSVRMQEKIVELNTQSSSLRFAAFQRKESTAQPELAKLFEPFAEKVDVRFDRDNLYVESNGMPDHPMMVGITAWQQQVPLPQNYTGENAWRIPLNPVPAKNPMSAKSHFFRGAIALAANGVPIFNPIKNDGKTDTLLAGELDQWGGHCGRADDYHYHIAPVHLEKIVGEGNPVAVALDGYPIYGYNDPNGKPPTNLDWLNGHEGPDGNYHYHATKTYPYLNGGFYGEVTEREGQVDPQPRTAGVRPALRGLRGARINGYENPEPGRHIVRYEVNGEEHSIDYTVEENGSATFKFISPNSTTTETYEPRQRENRRGERNSDRGANSPANEPRGERGPRRNGRGNEGDSLVRALDSDRSGAIEADEIEKAALALQSMDRNGDGEISREELRGDDERGERRSRQRGDGQGSQRDRGRANGSRGPRPDDGPRQPWILVHAGEIDLNADNVIARDEIVGEATKAFASFDVNNDGQLNTEELGIRGGSKSAMAGFLKGHSKEIDRDGNGVLSKAEVINNAERMFNKMDRDSDDQISASEMEAAKRR
;
A
#
# COMPACT_ATOMS: atom_id res chain seq x y z
N MET A 1 -43.05 34.36 57.26
CA MET A 1 -44.51 34.59 57.13
C MET A 1 -44.95 34.11 55.76
N PRO A 2 -46.11 33.46 55.65
CA PRO A 2 -46.12 31.99 55.75
C PRO A 2 -47.06 31.28 54.75
N ARG A 3 -47.05 29.93 54.83
CA ARG A 3 -48.25 29.03 54.77
C ARG A 3 -48.96 28.89 53.40
N SER A 4 -49.66 27.82 53.05
CA SER A 4 -49.87 26.44 53.54
C SER A 4 -51.05 25.87 52.73
N GLU A 5 -50.91 24.64 52.20
CA GLU A 5 -51.96 23.60 52.06
C GLU A 5 -53.28 23.92 51.26
N PRO A 6 -54.26 22.98 51.14
CA PRO A 6 -54.26 21.69 50.42
C PRO A 6 -55.60 21.44 49.66
N PHE A 7 -55.98 20.15 49.44
CA PHE A 7 -57.31 19.53 49.13
C PHE A 7 -57.43 18.86 47.74
N HIS A 8 -58.04 17.68 47.50
CA HIS A 8 -58.76 16.62 48.26
C HIS A 8 -58.81 15.36 47.33
N ILE A 9 -58.39 14.15 47.75
CA ILE A 9 -59.15 12.95 48.19
C ILE A 9 -60.41 12.53 47.38
N ALA A 10 -60.38 11.32 46.78
CA ALA A 10 -61.30 10.15 46.96
C ALA A 10 -61.03 9.10 45.85
N SER A 11 -60.49 7.89 46.11
CA SER A 11 -61.16 6.61 46.51
C SER A 11 -62.30 6.19 45.57
N SER A 12 -62.40 4.98 44.99
CA SER A 12 -62.19 3.62 45.52
C SER A 12 -62.37 2.55 44.41
N SER A 13 -61.60 1.44 44.48
CA SER A 13 -61.92 -0.02 44.30
C SER A 13 -62.97 -0.47 43.24
N ALA A 14 -62.95 -1.63 42.57
CA ALA A 14 -62.26 -2.92 42.76
C ALA A 14 -62.48 -3.84 41.52
N ALA A 15 -61.61 -4.86 41.40
CA ALA A 15 -61.87 -6.26 41.04
C ALA A 15 -62.19 -6.72 39.58
N LEU A 16 -61.28 -7.62 39.12
CA LEU A 16 -61.35 -8.75 38.16
C LEU A 16 -62.57 -9.70 38.40
N PRO A 17 -62.93 -10.74 37.58
CA PRO A 17 -62.02 -11.58 36.77
C PRO A 17 -62.55 -12.31 35.47
N HIS A 18 -61.58 -12.98 34.81
CA HIS A 18 -61.62 -14.26 34.05
C HIS A 18 -62.62 -14.57 32.91
N GLY A 19 -62.08 -15.07 31.78
CA GLY A 19 -62.79 -15.97 30.86
C GLY A 19 -62.17 -16.14 29.46
N ILE A 20 -61.35 -17.18 29.26
CA ILE A 20 -61.05 -17.85 27.96
C ILE A 20 -62.11 -18.96 27.82
N PRO A 21 -62.78 -19.26 26.66
CA PRO A 21 -62.15 -20.10 25.62
C PRO A 21 -62.67 -20.13 24.15
N GLN A 22 -61.77 -20.61 23.27
CA GLN A 22 -61.93 -21.55 22.13
C GLN A 22 -62.67 -21.21 20.80
N ARG A 23 -61.88 -21.35 19.72
CA ARG A 23 -62.05 -22.06 18.42
C ARG A 23 -63.30 -21.82 17.54
N LYS A 24 -63.04 -21.47 16.25
CA LYS A 24 -63.47 -22.17 15.00
C LYS A 24 -62.90 -21.42 13.76
N ARG A 25 -62.02 -22.05 12.95
CA ARG A 25 -62.25 -22.47 11.52
C ARG A 25 -63.58 -21.93 10.93
N GLN A 26 -63.63 -21.27 9.78
CA GLN A 26 -63.35 -21.84 8.45
C GLN A 26 -63.51 -20.78 7.34
N ASP A 27 -62.75 -20.99 6.26
CA ASP A 27 -63.08 -20.76 4.84
C ASP A 27 -63.35 -19.34 4.25
N ARG A 28 -62.51 -19.06 3.23
CA ARG A 28 -62.83 -18.50 1.89
C ARG A 28 -63.28 -17.04 1.80
N ASP A 29 -62.44 -16.20 1.19
CA ASP A 29 -62.63 -15.86 -0.24
C ASP A 29 -61.45 -15.05 -0.77
N ALA A 30 -61.01 -15.43 -1.97
CA ALA A 30 -60.06 -14.69 -2.78
C ALA A 30 -60.79 -13.59 -3.55
N VAL A 31 -60.20 -12.40 -3.63
CA VAL A 31 -60.47 -11.44 -4.70
C VAL A 31 -59.14 -10.93 -5.24
N CYS A 32 -58.83 -11.36 -6.46
CA CYS A 32 -57.85 -10.74 -7.34
C CYS A 32 -58.56 -9.77 -8.29
N VAL A 33 -57.98 -8.59 -8.48
CA VAL A 33 -58.12 -7.68 -9.64
C VAL A 33 -56.72 -7.04 -9.75
N SER A 34 -55.94 -7.06 -10.84
CA SER A 34 -56.19 -7.26 -12.26
C SER A 34 -54.87 -7.52 -13.03
N ARG A 35 -54.95 -8.46 -13.99
CA ARG A 35 -54.41 -8.50 -15.37
C ARG A 35 -52.98 -8.01 -15.68
N PHE A 36 -52.19 -8.93 -16.25
CA PHE A 36 -51.59 -8.76 -17.59
C PHE A 36 -51.48 -10.13 -18.29
N ASP A 37 -52.08 -10.23 -19.49
CA ASP A 37 -52.02 -11.35 -20.41
C ASP A 37 -50.78 -11.25 -21.31
N VAL A 38 -50.02 -12.33 -21.50
CA VAL A 38 -49.39 -12.68 -22.80
C VAL A 38 -49.22 -14.20 -22.94
N ASN A 39 -50.00 -14.79 -23.85
CA ASN A 39 -49.76 -15.98 -24.69
C ASN A 39 -49.21 -17.28 -24.08
N GLY A 40 -50.14 -18.16 -23.69
CA GLY A 40 -50.37 -19.45 -24.35
C GLY A 40 -49.18 -20.37 -24.66
N SER A 41 -48.99 -21.38 -23.82
CA SER A 41 -48.87 -22.79 -24.22
C SER A 41 -48.95 -23.68 -22.96
N THR A 42 -50.10 -24.33 -22.78
CA THR A 42 -50.34 -25.34 -21.75
C THR A 42 -49.73 -26.67 -22.19
N LEU A 43 -48.99 -27.37 -21.32
CA LEU A 43 -49.08 -28.84 -21.20
C LEU A 43 -48.43 -29.34 -19.89
N CYS A 44 -49.32 -29.85 -19.03
CA CYS A 44 -49.25 -30.91 -18.03
C CYS A 44 -48.14 -30.95 -16.95
N ALA A 45 -48.62 -30.85 -15.71
CA ALA A 45 -47.96 -31.29 -14.49
C ALA A 45 -48.04 -32.83 -14.30
N ILE A 46 -47.00 -33.40 -13.69
CA ILE A 46 -47.05 -34.67 -12.93
C ILE A 46 -46.48 -34.36 -11.52
N PRO A 47 -47.18 -34.69 -10.42
CA PRO A 47 -46.73 -34.39 -9.07
C PRO A 47 -46.08 -35.59 -8.36
N GLY A 48 -45.25 -35.31 -7.34
CA GLY A 48 -45.11 -36.19 -6.17
C GLY A 48 -43.69 -36.66 -5.78
N HIS A 49 -43.03 -35.88 -4.92
CA HIS A 49 -42.38 -36.21 -3.63
C HIS A 49 -41.46 -37.44 -3.40
N LEU A 50 -40.58 -37.23 -2.40
CA LEU A 50 -39.69 -38.15 -1.62
C LEU A 50 -38.29 -38.40 -2.26
N VAL A 51 -37.12 -38.26 -1.60
CA VAL A 51 -36.73 -38.45 -0.19
C VAL A 51 -35.46 -37.64 0.16
N ASP A 52 -35.41 -37.27 1.45
CA ASP A 52 -34.40 -36.69 2.32
C ASP A 52 -32.92 -37.20 2.28
N ARG A 53 -32.03 -36.26 2.66
CA ARG A 53 -30.79 -36.32 3.49
C ARG A 53 -29.57 -37.19 3.09
N LEU A 54 -28.38 -36.54 2.97
CA LEU A 54 -27.25 -36.62 3.94
C LEU A 54 -25.95 -35.91 3.44
N PHE A 55 -25.49 -34.95 4.25
CA PHE A 55 -24.11 -34.63 4.68
C PHE A 55 -22.93 -34.33 3.70
N LYS A 56 -22.37 -33.11 3.92
CA LYS A 56 -20.95 -32.69 3.97
C LYS A 56 -20.05 -32.85 2.73
N LEU A 57 -19.54 -31.72 2.19
CA LEU A 57 -18.15 -31.21 2.31
C LEU A 57 -17.83 -30.18 1.21
N ALA A 58 -17.21 -29.07 1.62
CA ALA A 58 -16.22 -28.22 0.93
C ALA A 58 -16.43 -27.77 -0.55
N PHE A 59 -16.37 -26.45 -0.74
CA PHE A 59 -16.05 -25.62 -1.92
C PHE A 59 -14.99 -26.19 -2.91
N PRO A 60 -14.78 -25.64 -4.15
CA PRO A 60 -15.29 -24.37 -4.71
C PRO A 60 -15.71 -24.37 -6.22
N VAL A 61 -16.14 -23.20 -6.71
CA VAL A 61 -16.27 -22.75 -8.12
C VAL A 61 -17.15 -23.60 -9.05
N MET A 62 -18.32 -23.07 -9.44
CA MET A 62 -19.11 -23.61 -10.54
C MET A 62 -19.35 -22.56 -11.61
N VAL A 63 -18.44 -22.49 -12.58
CA VAL A 63 -18.80 -22.13 -13.96
C VAL A 63 -19.66 -23.28 -14.47
N LEU A 64 -20.98 -23.08 -14.57
CA LEU A 64 -21.86 -24.09 -15.16
C LEU A 64 -21.69 -24.09 -16.68
N LEU A 65 -20.60 -24.71 -17.15
CA LEU A 65 -20.46 -25.15 -18.54
C LEU A 65 -21.27 -26.44 -18.68
N VAL A 66 -22.51 -26.35 -19.15
CA VAL A 66 -23.28 -27.55 -19.51
C VAL A 66 -22.71 -28.10 -20.81
N VAL A 67 -21.73 -29.00 -20.67
CA VAL A 67 -21.25 -29.86 -21.75
C VAL A 67 -22.06 -31.16 -21.68
N PHE A 68 -22.83 -31.46 -22.72
CA PHE A 68 -23.42 -32.79 -22.89
C PHE A 68 -22.29 -33.77 -23.29
N LEU A 69 -21.76 -34.51 -22.31
CA LEU A 69 -20.84 -35.61 -22.56
C LEU A 69 -21.64 -36.91 -22.76
N ILE A 70 -21.61 -37.45 -23.98
CA ILE A 70 -22.07 -38.81 -24.28
C ILE A 70 -21.07 -39.78 -23.62
N SER A 71 -21.54 -40.59 -22.67
CA SER A 71 -20.71 -41.59 -21.98
C SER A 71 -20.34 -42.75 -22.90
N SER A 72 -19.06 -42.88 -23.24
CA SER A 72 -18.50 -44.13 -23.80
C SER A 72 -18.05 -45.03 -22.66
N LYS A 73 -18.74 -46.15 -22.45
CA LYS A 73 -18.31 -47.20 -21.53
C LYS A 73 -17.01 -47.83 -22.04
N PHE A 74 -15.96 -47.81 -21.23
CA PHE A 74 -14.76 -48.61 -21.47
C PHE A 74 -15.08 -50.09 -21.23
N ALA A 75 -15.04 -50.89 -22.30
CA ALA A 75 -14.91 -52.34 -22.19
C ALA A 75 -13.42 -52.68 -22.25
N SER A 76 -12.87 -53.27 -21.18
CA SER A 76 -11.60 -54.00 -21.27
C SER A 76 -11.83 -55.27 -22.07
N ALA A 77 -11.09 -55.43 -23.16
CA ALA A 77 -10.96 -56.71 -23.86
C ALA A 77 -9.48 -57.01 -24.06
N HIS A 78 -9.13 -58.26 -23.77
CA HIS A 78 -7.79 -58.84 -23.85
C HIS A 78 -7.14 -58.73 -25.24
N GLU A 79 -5.82 -58.85 -25.22
CA GLU A 79 -4.88 -58.83 -26.33
C GLU A 79 -5.12 -59.97 -27.35
N GLY A 80 -5.25 -59.62 -28.63
CA GLY A 80 -5.26 -60.58 -29.75
C GLY A 80 -6.05 -60.13 -30.98
N HIS A 81 -5.32 -59.83 -32.07
CA HIS A 81 -5.76 -59.62 -33.48
C HIS A 81 -6.09 -58.18 -33.92
N SER A 82 -5.14 -57.60 -34.69
CA SER A 82 -5.35 -56.38 -35.48
C SER A 82 -6.26 -56.68 -36.67
N HIS A 83 -7.43 -56.06 -36.72
CA HIS A 83 -8.22 -55.94 -37.95
C HIS A 83 -8.18 -54.49 -38.41
N THR A 84 -7.71 -54.27 -39.64
CA THR A 84 -7.84 -52.98 -40.32
C THR A 84 -9.33 -52.60 -40.37
N PRO A 85 -9.70 -51.34 -40.03
CA PRO A 85 -11.11 -50.94 -40.03
C PRO A 85 -11.70 -51.06 -41.44
N SER A 86 -12.95 -51.50 -41.55
CA SER A 86 -13.66 -51.55 -42.84
C SER A 86 -13.71 -50.16 -43.50
N VAL A 87 -13.76 -50.11 -44.83
CA VAL A 87 -13.81 -48.86 -45.63
C VAL A 87 -14.92 -47.92 -45.13
N ARG A 88 -16.08 -48.47 -44.77
CA ARG A 88 -17.22 -47.72 -44.23
C ARG A 88 -16.94 -47.06 -42.88
N MET A 89 -16.05 -47.65 -42.07
CA MET A 89 -15.62 -47.09 -40.79
C MET A 89 -14.60 -45.97 -41.01
N GLN A 90 -13.72 -46.10 -42.01
CA GLN A 90 -12.78 -45.05 -42.39
C GLN A 90 -13.50 -43.82 -42.95
N GLU A 91 -14.52 -43.99 -43.79
CA GLU A 91 -15.35 -42.89 -44.31
C GLU A 91 -16.05 -42.13 -43.17
N LYS A 92 -16.58 -42.86 -42.19
CA LYS A 92 -17.25 -42.26 -41.04
C LYS A 92 -16.29 -41.49 -40.12
N ILE A 93 -15.05 -41.95 -39.99
CA ILE A 93 -13.98 -41.23 -39.26
C ILE A 93 -13.60 -39.94 -40.00
N VAL A 94 -13.46 -39.99 -41.32
CA VAL A 94 -13.17 -38.79 -42.13
C VAL A 94 -14.32 -37.79 -42.06
N GLU A 95 -15.58 -38.23 -42.14
CA GLU A 95 -16.75 -37.36 -42.00
C GLU A 95 -16.82 -36.66 -40.64
N LEU A 96 -16.58 -37.40 -39.55
CA LEU A 96 -16.57 -36.85 -38.19
C LEU A 96 -15.40 -35.88 -37.95
N ASN A 97 -14.25 -36.11 -38.60
CA ASN A 97 -13.07 -35.25 -38.48
C ASN A 97 -13.10 -34.03 -39.41
N THR A 98 -14.01 -33.98 -40.39
CA THR A 98 -14.13 -32.88 -41.35
C THR A 98 -15.37 -32.00 -41.14
N GLN A 99 -16.32 -32.42 -40.30
CA GLN A 99 -17.43 -31.56 -39.90
C GLN A 99 -16.95 -30.46 -38.95
N SER A 100 -17.11 -29.20 -39.36
CA SER A 100 -16.89 -28.04 -38.48
C SER A 100 -17.86 -28.07 -37.30
N SER A 101 -17.32 -28.21 -36.09
CA SER A 101 -18.09 -28.10 -34.85
C SER A 101 -18.64 -26.67 -34.71
N SER A 102 -19.95 -26.50 -34.86
CA SER A 102 -20.62 -25.24 -34.54
C SER A 102 -20.83 -25.13 -33.03
N LEU A 103 -19.90 -24.45 -32.34
CA LEU A 103 -20.10 -24.01 -30.97
C LEU A 103 -21.11 -22.85 -30.98
N ARG A 104 -22.36 -23.13 -30.58
CA ARG A 104 -23.34 -22.08 -30.30
C ARG A 104 -23.14 -21.58 -28.87
N PHE A 105 -22.52 -20.41 -28.72
CA PHE A 105 -22.49 -19.70 -27.44
C PHE A 105 -23.88 -19.12 -27.17
N ALA A 106 -24.53 -19.59 -26.12
CA ALA A 106 -25.69 -18.91 -25.54
C ALA A 106 -25.19 -17.88 -24.53
N ALA A 107 -25.11 -16.62 -24.92
CA ALA A 107 -24.88 -15.53 -23.98
C ALA A 107 -26.18 -15.25 -23.22
N PHE A 108 -26.26 -15.69 -21.97
CA PHE A 108 -27.30 -15.20 -21.06
C PHE A 108 -26.92 -13.77 -20.65
N GLN A 109 -27.47 -12.76 -21.35
CA GLN A 109 -27.53 -11.41 -20.80
C GLN A 109 -28.51 -11.43 -19.62
N ARG A 110 -27.98 -11.62 -18.41
CA ARG A 110 -28.73 -11.34 -17.19
C ARG A 110 -28.80 -9.81 -17.07
N LYS A 111 -30.01 -9.28 -16.99
CA LYS A 111 -30.29 -7.83 -16.89
C LYS A 111 -29.41 -7.22 -15.80
N GLU A 112 -28.62 -6.20 -16.14
CA GLU A 112 -27.86 -5.41 -15.17
C GLU A 112 -28.82 -4.89 -14.09
N SER A 113 -28.41 -5.02 -12.82
CA SER A 113 -29.13 -4.40 -11.72
C SER A 113 -29.01 -2.89 -11.87
N THR A 114 -30.11 -2.22 -12.18
CA THR A 114 -30.16 -0.74 -12.26
C THR A 114 -30.38 -0.10 -10.88
N ALA A 115 -30.51 -0.90 -9.81
CA ALA A 115 -30.67 -0.38 -8.46
C ALA A 115 -29.31 0.03 -7.91
N GLN A 116 -29.22 1.27 -7.42
CA GLN A 116 -28.03 1.82 -6.80
C GLN A 116 -27.64 0.99 -5.55
N PRO A 117 -26.36 0.60 -5.39
CA PRO A 117 -25.90 -0.16 -4.22
C PRO A 117 -26.10 0.63 -2.92
N GLU A 118 -26.42 -0.05 -1.83
CA GLU A 118 -26.59 0.57 -0.51
C GLU A 118 -25.35 1.36 -0.07
N LEU A 119 -24.14 0.85 -0.38
CA LEU A 119 -22.89 1.55 -0.07
C LEU A 119 -22.79 2.92 -0.74
N ALA A 120 -23.42 3.12 -1.90
CA ALA A 120 -23.39 4.41 -2.59
C ALA A 120 -24.13 5.51 -1.81
N LYS A 121 -25.06 5.14 -0.92
CA LYS A 121 -25.79 6.10 -0.06
C LYS A 121 -24.88 6.85 0.90
N LEU A 122 -23.73 6.27 1.25
CA LEU A 122 -22.69 6.93 2.05
C LEU A 122 -22.25 8.28 1.45
N PHE A 123 -22.24 8.38 0.13
CA PHE A 123 -21.73 9.55 -0.59
C PHE A 123 -22.83 10.55 -0.98
N GLU A 124 -24.11 10.18 -0.89
CA GLU A 124 -25.24 11.05 -1.24
C GLU A 124 -25.23 12.42 -0.54
N PRO A 125 -24.86 12.54 0.76
CA PRO A 125 -24.78 13.84 1.43
C PRO A 125 -23.73 14.79 0.81
N PHE A 126 -22.82 14.29 -0.02
CA PHE A 126 -21.75 15.03 -0.67
C PHE A 126 -21.88 15.05 -2.21
N ALA A 127 -23.08 14.83 -2.75
CA ALA A 127 -23.33 14.74 -4.19
C ALA A 127 -22.96 15.99 -5.01
N GLU A 128 -22.73 17.15 -4.38
CA GLU A 128 -22.20 18.34 -5.07
C GLU A 128 -20.71 18.25 -5.41
N LYS A 129 -19.98 17.32 -4.78
CA LYS A 129 -18.52 17.17 -4.89
C LYS A 129 -18.06 15.75 -5.19
N VAL A 130 -18.95 14.79 -4.98
CA VAL A 130 -18.67 13.37 -5.12
C VAL A 130 -19.66 12.79 -6.11
N ASP A 131 -19.13 12.26 -7.20
CA ASP A 131 -19.90 11.50 -8.17
C ASP A 131 -19.70 10.00 -7.93
N VAL A 132 -20.77 9.22 -8.08
CA VAL A 132 -20.71 7.77 -7.92
C VAL A 132 -21.22 7.06 -9.16
N ARG A 133 -20.51 6.01 -9.55
CA ARG A 133 -20.94 5.06 -10.58
C ARG A 133 -20.61 3.66 -10.12
N PHE A 134 -21.28 2.65 -10.63
CA PHE A 134 -21.06 1.28 -10.19
C PHE A 134 -21.19 0.29 -11.35
N ASP A 135 -20.49 -0.82 -11.20
CA ASP A 135 -20.75 -2.03 -11.97
C ASP A 135 -21.24 -3.14 -11.02
N ARG A 136 -21.24 -4.39 -11.48
CA ARG A 136 -21.67 -5.54 -10.67
C ARG A 136 -20.77 -5.76 -9.44
N ASP A 137 -19.49 -5.49 -9.58
CA ASP A 137 -18.45 -5.92 -8.65
C ASP A 137 -17.93 -4.75 -7.80
N ASN A 138 -17.98 -3.51 -8.31
CA ASN A 138 -17.35 -2.35 -7.68
C ASN A 138 -18.20 -1.09 -7.72
N LEU A 139 -18.08 -0.29 -6.67
CA LEU A 139 -18.44 1.11 -6.62
C LEU A 139 -17.22 1.93 -7.04
N TYR A 140 -17.43 2.89 -7.91
CA TYR A 140 -16.44 3.90 -8.27
C TYR A 140 -16.88 5.24 -7.71
N VAL A 141 -15.96 5.90 -7.02
CA VAL A 141 -16.20 7.18 -6.36
C VAL A 141 -15.25 8.20 -6.96
N GLU A 142 -15.83 9.25 -7.54
CA GLU A 142 -15.12 10.32 -8.20
C GLU A 142 -15.17 11.58 -7.34
N SER A 143 -14.03 12.25 -7.17
CA SER A 143 -13.93 13.47 -6.37
C SER A 143 -12.69 14.27 -6.76
N ASN A 144 -12.59 15.50 -6.25
CA ASN A 144 -11.37 16.28 -6.34
C ASN A 144 -10.46 16.19 -5.10
N GLY A 145 -10.83 15.39 -4.10
CA GLY A 145 -10.10 15.23 -2.84
C GLY A 145 -10.11 16.44 -1.89
N MET A 146 -10.93 17.47 -2.13
CA MET A 146 -10.97 18.71 -1.34
C MET A 146 -12.19 18.79 -0.41
N PRO A 147 -12.01 18.80 0.93
CA PRO A 147 -13.12 18.91 1.88
C PRO A 147 -13.70 20.32 2.02
N ASP A 148 -14.90 20.42 2.62
CA ASP A 148 -15.56 21.68 3.02
C ASP A 148 -15.22 22.10 4.46
N HIS A 149 -13.93 22.18 4.78
CA HIS A 149 -13.50 22.71 6.06
C HIS A 149 -12.14 23.42 5.95
N PRO A 150 -11.78 24.24 6.95
CA PRO A 150 -10.45 24.86 7.00
C PRO A 150 -9.37 23.82 7.27
N MET A 151 -8.63 23.44 6.22
CA MET A 151 -7.52 22.47 6.26
C MET A 151 -6.25 23.07 6.87
N MET A 152 -5.28 22.23 7.19
CA MET A 152 -3.89 22.58 7.57
C MET A 152 -3.71 23.28 8.93
N VAL A 153 -4.75 23.91 9.47
CA VAL A 153 -4.70 24.63 10.76
C VAL A 153 -4.36 23.67 11.90
N GLY A 154 -3.32 24.00 12.65
CA GLY A 154 -2.84 23.20 13.78
C GLY A 154 -1.55 22.40 13.50
N ILE A 155 -1.16 22.24 12.23
CA ILE A 155 0.08 21.54 11.86
C ILE A 155 1.30 22.30 12.39
N THR A 156 2.20 21.57 13.05
CA THR A 156 3.47 22.09 13.60
C THR A 156 4.72 21.43 13.01
N ALA A 157 4.57 20.26 12.40
CA ALA A 157 5.62 19.57 11.64
C ALA A 157 5.31 19.63 10.14
N TRP A 158 5.35 20.83 9.56
CA TRP A 158 4.85 21.05 8.20
C TRP A 158 5.90 20.74 7.10
N GLN A 159 5.49 19.98 6.08
CA GLN A 159 6.31 19.63 4.90
C GLN A 159 6.22 20.66 3.75
N GLN A 160 5.64 21.84 4.02
CA GLN A 160 5.46 22.92 3.02
C GLN A 160 4.59 22.55 1.80
N GLN A 161 3.74 21.52 1.97
CA GLN A 161 2.70 21.16 1.01
C GLN A 161 1.41 21.89 1.39
N VAL A 162 0.57 22.23 0.41
CA VAL A 162 -0.71 22.93 0.59
C VAL A 162 -1.80 22.17 -0.17
N PRO A 163 -3.09 22.32 0.16
CA PRO A 163 -4.11 21.52 -0.46
C PRO A 163 -4.39 21.98 -1.90
N LEU A 164 -4.24 21.06 -2.84
CA LEU A 164 -4.60 21.20 -4.25
C LEU A 164 -5.58 20.10 -4.66
N PRO A 165 -6.57 20.42 -5.53
CA PRO A 165 -7.48 19.43 -6.06
C PRO A 165 -6.73 18.37 -6.88
N GLN A 166 -7.15 17.12 -6.75
CA GLN A 166 -6.63 15.97 -7.48
C GLN A 166 -7.69 15.42 -8.43
N ASN A 167 -7.30 14.84 -9.57
CA ASN A 167 -8.27 14.35 -10.54
C ASN A 167 -8.63 12.87 -10.32
N TYR A 168 -9.44 12.56 -9.30
CA TYR A 168 -9.91 11.19 -9.06
C TYR A 168 -11.17 10.86 -9.87
N THR A 169 -11.12 11.01 -11.20
CA THR A 169 -12.28 10.83 -12.10
C THR A 169 -12.03 9.77 -13.16
N GLY A 170 -13.10 9.27 -13.79
CA GLY A 170 -13.02 8.31 -14.88
C GLY A 170 -12.22 7.05 -14.50
N GLU A 171 -11.19 6.71 -15.29
CA GLU A 171 -10.31 5.56 -15.00
C GLU A 171 -9.45 5.73 -13.75
N ASN A 172 -9.29 6.96 -13.25
CA ASN A 172 -8.55 7.29 -12.03
C ASN A 172 -9.47 7.44 -10.80
N ALA A 173 -10.73 7.00 -10.88
CA ALA A 173 -11.67 7.00 -9.76
C ALA A 173 -11.26 6.02 -8.66
N TRP A 174 -11.65 6.30 -7.42
CA TRP A 174 -11.53 5.33 -6.33
C TRP A 174 -12.39 4.11 -6.63
N ARG A 175 -11.90 2.91 -6.34
CA ARG A 175 -12.59 1.65 -6.59
C ARG A 175 -12.77 0.90 -5.28
N ILE A 176 -14.02 0.60 -4.93
CA ILE A 176 -14.39 -0.08 -3.68
C ILE A 176 -15.22 -1.32 -4.04
N PRO A 177 -14.88 -2.53 -3.54
CA PRO A 177 -15.63 -3.74 -3.84
C PRO A 177 -17.03 -3.69 -3.20
N LEU A 178 -18.06 -4.06 -3.96
CA LEU A 178 -19.45 -4.10 -3.48
C LEU A 178 -19.79 -5.40 -2.74
N ASN A 179 -18.99 -6.44 -2.95
CA ASN A 179 -19.17 -7.76 -2.34
C ASN A 179 -17.87 -8.13 -1.62
N PRO A 180 -17.58 -7.51 -0.47
CA PRO A 180 -16.35 -7.75 0.24
C PRO A 180 -16.31 -9.18 0.79
N VAL A 181 -15.15 -9.82 0.74
CA VAL A 181 -14.94 -11.19 1.22
C VAL A 181 -14.00 -11.15 2.42
N PRO A 182 -14.37 -11.72 3.58
CA PRO A 182 -13.44 -11.85 4.70
C PRO A 182 -12.16 -12.57 4.29
N ALA A 183 -11.01 -11.97 4.56
CA ALA A 183 -9.71 -12.55 4.27
C ALA A 183 -9.43 -13.74 5.19
N LYS A 184 -8.86 -14.80 4.63
CA LYS A 184 -8.35 -15.92 5.45
C LYS A 184 -7.25 -15.49 6.41
N ASN A 185 -6.42 -14.55 5.97
CA ASN A 185 -5.34 -13.95 6.74
C ASN A 185 -5.48 -12.43 6.63
N PRO A 186 -6.23 -11.78 7.55
CA PRO A 186 -6.37 -10.34 7.56
C PRO A 186 -5.01 -9.65 7.73
N MET A 187 -4.83 -8.50 7.08
CA MET A 187 -3.54 -7.79 7.02
C MET A 187 -3.55 -6.54 7.90
N SER A 188 -2.46 -6.31 8.63
CA SER A 188 -2.33 -5.18 9.56
C SER A 188 -1.77 -3.93 8.89
N ALA A 189 -2.41 -2.77 9.09
CA ALA A 189 -1.85 -1.48 8.69
C ALA A 189 -0.62 -1.09 9.56
N LYS A 190 -0.37 -1.77 10.68
CA LYS A 190 0.84 -1.53 11.48
C LYS A 190 2.12 -2.01 10.79
N SER A 191 2.02 -3.00 9.90
CA SER A 191 3.16 -3.58 9.18
C SER A 191 3.06 -3.51 7.65
N HIS A 192 1.93 -3.04 7.12
CA HIS A 192 1.61 -2.98 5.69
C HIS A 192 0.97 -1.64 5.32
N PHE A 193 0.81 -1.36 4.03
CA PHE A 193 0.04 -0.22 3.52
C PHE A 193 0.56 1.15 4.00
N PHE A 194 1.88 1.33 4.09
CA PHE A 194 2.49 2.61 4.46
C PHE A 194 2.48 3.64 3.33
N ARG A 195 1.89 3.32 2.18
CA ARG A 195 1.72 4.22 1.03
C ARG A 195 0.26 4.15 0.56
N GLY A 196 -0.22 5.26 0.02
CA GLY A 196 -1.57 5.35 -0.52
C GLY A 196 -2.65 5.32 0.57
N ALA A 197 -3.90 5.29 0.12
CA ALA A 197 -5.04 5.24 1.02
C ALA A 197 -5.30 3.81 1.49
N ILE A 198 -5.92 3.72 2.67
CA ILE A 198 -6.52 2.50 3.22
C ILE A 198 -8.04 2.59 3.30
N ALA A 199 -8.61 3.79 3.18
CA ALA A 199 -10.04 4.03 3.16
C ALA A 199 -10.37 5.31 2.39
N LEU A 200 -11.65 5.52 2.11
CA LEU A 200 -12.21 6.71 1.49
C LEU A 200 -13.31 7.29 2.40
N ALA A 201 -13.20 8.57 2.75
CA ALA A 201 -14.21 9.28 3.53
C ALA A 201 -15.47 9.56 2.70
N ALA A 202 -16.61 9.75 3.38
CA ALA A 202 -17.89 10.06 2.74
C ALA A 202 -17.85 11.32 1.85
N ASN A 203 -16.98 12.27 2.15
CA ASN A 203 -16.75 13.47 1.35
C ASN A 203 -15.76 13.28 0.19
N GLY A 204 -15.38 12.04 -0.13
CA GLY A 204 -14.48 11.72 -1.23
C GLY A 204 -13.01 12.03 -0.97
N VAL A 205 -12.61 12.36 0.26
CA VAL A 205 -11.21 12.57 0.65
C VAL A 205 -10.60 11.23 1.06
N PRO A 206 -9.43 10.84 0.53
CA PRO A 206 -8.80 9.60 0.93
C PRO A 206 -8.28 9.63 2.36
N ILE A 207 -8.24 8.46 2.98
CA ILE A 207 -7.73 8.25 4.34
C ILE A 207 -6.54 7.30 4.26
N PHE A 208 -5.39 7.79 4.70
CA PHE A 208 -4.11 7.11 4.69
C PHE A 208 -3.84 6.48 6.05
N ASN A 209 -2.85 5.59 6.08
CA ASN A 209 -2.41 4.90 7.28
C ASN A 209 -1.88 5.91 8.34
N PRO A 210 -2.29 5.84 9.62
CA PRO A 210 -1.74 6.69 10.68
C PRO A 210 -0.22 6.61 10.81
N ILE A 211 0.39 5.50 10.37
CA ILE A 211 1.83 5.34 10.31
C ILE A 211 2.33 5.79 8.93
N LYS A 212 3.26 6.74 8.92
CA LYS A 212 3.84 7.26 7.69
C LYS A 212 4.70 6.23 6.95
N ASN A 213 5.17 6.60 5.77
CA ASN A 213 5.95 5.75 4.86
C ASN A 213 7.25 5.15 5.44
N ASP A 214 7.72 5.59 6.62
CA ASP A 214 8.87 4.99 7.31
C ASP A 214 8.51 3.74 8.13
N GLY A 215 7.21 3.44 8.25
CA GLY A 215 6.67 2.28 8.97
C GLY A 215 6.77 2.37 10.48
N LYS A 216 7.08 3.56 11.04
CA LYS A 216 7.34 3.73 12.48
C LYS A 216 6.64 4.93 13.10
N THR A 217 6.58 6.05 12.39
CA THR A 217 6.11 7.29 12.99
C THR A 217 4.60 7.45 12.84
N ASP A 218 3.92 7.67 13.96
CA ASP A 218 2.53 8.10 14.00
C ASP A 218 2.41 9.58 13.61
N THR A 219 1.69 9.85 12.53
CA THR A 219 1.54 11.19 11.93
C THR A 219 0.82 12.17 12.86
N LEU A 220 -0.13 11.70 13.68
CA LEU A 220 -0.82 12.51 14.68
C LEU A 220 0.16 12.95 15.78
N LEU A 221 0.90 11.99 16.34
CA LEU A 221 1.86 12.27 17.42
C LEU A 221 3.05 13.11 16.94
N ALA A 222 3.40 13.02 15.65
CA ALA A 222 4.42 13.85 15.04
C ALA A 222 4.01 15.33 14.86
N GLY A 223 2.74 15.68 15.10
CA GLY A 223 2.23 17.05 14.92
C GLY A 223 2.10 17.45 13.44
N GLU A 224 1.99 16.47 12.55
CA GLU A 224 1.87 16.66 11.10
C GLU A 224 0.42 16.84 10.62
N LEU A 225 -0.57 16.60 11.50
CA LEU A 225 -2.00 16.68 11.17
C LEU A 225 -2.64 18.01 11.59
N ASP A 226 -3.61 18.45 10.82
CA ASP A 226 -4.50 19.54 11.18
C ASP A 226 -5.57 19.11 12.20
N GLN A 227 -6.39 20.06 12.65
CA GLN A 227 -7.45 19.82 13.62
C GLN A 227 -8.53 18.81 13.16
N TRP A 228 -8.61 18.53 11.86
CA TRP A 228 -9.53 17.55 11.28
C TRP A 228 -8.89 16.18 11.07
N GLY A 229 -7.58 16.09 11.32
CA GLY A 229 -6.85 14.85 11.22
C GLY A 229 -6.22 14.57 9.87
N GLY A 230 -6.05 15.59 9.03
CA GLY A 230 -5.45 15.44 7.72
C GLY A 230 -4.26 16.36 7.47
N HIS A 231 -3.58 16.12 6.36
CA HIS A 231 -2.51 16.98 5.85
C HIS A 231 -2.34 16.77 4.33
N CYS A 232 -1.39 17.49 3.74
CA CYS A 232 -1.06 17.35 2.33
C CYS A 232 0.17 16.46 2.09
N GLY A 233 0.05 15.53 1.14
CA GLY A 233 1.12 14.70 0.62
C GLY A 233 2.02 15.43 -0.38
N ARG A 234 2.98 14.69 -0.94
CA ARG A 234 4.00 15.23 -1.88
C ARG A 234 3.44 15.74 -3.20
N ALA A 235 2.20 15.39 -3.54
CA ALA A 235 1.52 15.91 -4.72
C ALA A 235 0.60 17.09 -4.37
N ASP A 236 0.80 17.70 -3.19
CA ASP A 236 -0.11 18.70 -2.62
C ASP A 236 -1.54 18.12 -2.44
N ASP A 237 -1.66 16.80 -2.30
CA ASP A 237 -2.92 16.08 -2.13
C ASP A 237 -3.34 16.04 -0.67
N TYR A 238 -4.51 16.59 -0.32
CA TYR A 238 -5.03 16.52 1.04
C TYR A 238 -5.63 15.14 1.34
N HIS A 239 -5.29 14.57 2.49
CA HIS A 239 -5.82 13.29 2.96
C HIS A 239 -5.86 13.22 4.48
N TYR A 240 -6.78 12.41 5.02
CA TYR A 240 -6.86 12.16 6.47
C TYR A 240 -5.90 11.04 6.89
N HIS A 241 -5.48 11.04 8.15
CA HIS A 241 -4.78 9.93 8.82
C HIS A 241 -5.54 9.39 10.04
N ILE A 242 -6.62 10.07 10.44
CA ILE A 242 -7.56 9.62 11.47
C ILE A 242 -8.97 9.64 10.89
N ALA A 243 -9.89 8.86 11.46
CA ALA A 243 -11.26 8.85 10.98
C ALA A 243 -11.91 10.25 11.08
N PRO A 244 -12.50 10.80 10.00
CA PRO A 244 -13.10 12.12 9.98
C PRO A 244 -14.48 12.12 10.65
N VAL A 245 -14.52 11.84 11.95
CA VAL A 245 -15.77 11.70 12.74
C VAL A 245 -16.67 12.93 12.71
N HIS A 246 -16.13 14.10 12.34
CA HIS A 246 -16.92 15.32 12.15
C HIS A 246 -17.96 15.19 11.03
N LEU A 247 -17.73 14.30 10.06
CA LEU A 247 -18.68 14.02 8.97
C LEU A 247 -19.97 13.37 9.47
N GLU A 248 -19.98 12.76 10.67
CA GLU A 248 -21.19 12.19 11.30
C GLU A 248 -22.34 13.22 11.38
N LYS A 249 -22.01 14.50 11.54
CA LYS A 249 -23.01 15.58 11.55
C LYS A 249 -23.73 15.77 10.22
N ILE A 250 -23.14 15.30 9.13
CA ILE A 250 -23.64 15.43 7.75
C ILE A 250 -24.26 14.10 7.30
N VAL A 251 -23.56 12.98 7.52
CA VAL A 251 -24.06 11.65 7.14
C VAL A 251 -25.17 11.14 8.07
N GLY A 252 -25.25 11.66 9.30
CA GLY A 252 -26.22 11.27 10.33
C GLY A 252 -25.63 10.29 11.35
N GLU A 253 -26.13 10.37 12.59
CA GLU A 253 -25.73 9.46 13.67
C GLU A 253 -26.08 8.02 13.32
N GLY A 254 -25.15 7.10 13.60
CA GLY A 254 -25.33 5.69 13.29
C GLY A 254 -25.20 5.35 11.79
N ASN A 255 -24.71 6.28 10.97
CA ASN A 255 -24.26 6.02 9.60
C ASN A 255 -22.72 6.02 9.53
N PRO A 256 -22.13 5.26 8.60
CA PRO A 256 -20.69 5.27 8.41
C PRO A 256 -20.19 6.63 7.93
N VAL A 257 -18.97 7.00 8.33
CA VAL A 257 -18.29 8.25 7.92
C VAL A 257 -17.27 8.03 6.80
N ALA A 258 -16.93 6.77 6.54
CA ALA A 258 -15.98 6.35 5.53
C ALA A 258 -16.21 4.87 5.16
N VAL A 259 -15.48 4.38 4.18
CA VAL A 259 -15.43 2.97 3.79
C VAL A 259 -13.99 2.56 3.52
N ALA A 260 -13.56 1.43 4.06
CA ALA A 260 -12.24 0.87 3.82
C ALA A 260 -12.13 0.33 2.39
N LEU A 261 -10.92 0.29 1.83
CA LEU A 261 -10.71 -0.17 0.45
C LEU A 261 -11.00 -1.67 0.25
N ASP A 262 -11.19 -2.43 1.32
CA ASP A 262 -11.69 -3.80 1.29
C ASP A 262 -13.22 -3.90 1.19
N GLY A 263 -13.94 -2.77 1.20
CA GLY A 263 -15.40 -2.67 1.04
C GLY A 263 -16.20 -2.60 2.34
N TYR A 264 -15.58 -2.69 3.50
CA TYR A 264 -16.29 -2.63 4.78
C TYR A 264 -16.46 -1.18 5.28
N PRO A 265 -17.64 -0.80 5.81
CA PRO A 265 -17.88 0.55 6.33
C PRO A 265 -17.01 0.88 7.54
N ILE A 266 -16.75 2.17 7.74
CA ILE A 266 -16.07 2.72 8.92
C ILE A 266 -17.03 3.71 9.59
N TYR A 267 -17.41 3.40 10.82
CA TYR A 267 -18.27 4.22 11.66
C TYR A 267 -17.48 5.21 12.50
N GLY A 268 -18.19 6.19 13.06
CA GLY A 268 -17.67 7.06 14.12
C GLY A 268 -17.41 6.27 15.41
N TYR A 269 -17.49 6.97 16.54
CA TYR A 269 -17.23 6.35 17.86
C TYR A 269 -18.33 5.38 18.31
N ASN A 270 -19.48 5.38 17.64
CA ASN A 270 -20.66 4.62 18.03
C ASN A 270 -21.10 3.68 16.90
N ASP A 271 -21.71 2.56 17.30
CA ASP A 271 -22.49 1.66 16.46
C ASP A 271 -23.72 2.37 15.85
N PRO A 272 -24.38 1.75 14.86
CA PRO A 272 -25.67 2.20 14.32
C PRO A 272 -26.77 2.45 15.38
N ASN A 273 -26.64 1.85 16.57
CA ASN A 273 -27.57 2.02 17.69
C ASN A 273 -27.27 3.25 18.59
N GLY A 274 -26.24 4.04 18.26
CA GLY A 274 -25.80 5.23 19.01
C GLY A 274 -24.94 4.94 20.24
N LYS A 275 -24.53 3.69 20.47
CA LYS A 275 -23.66 3.31 21.60
C LYS A 275 -22.25 2.97 21.13
N PRO A 276 -21.22 3.20 21.96
CA PRO A 276 -19.87 2.77 21.60
C PRO A 276 -19.77 1.24 21.55
N PRO A 277 -18.99 0.68 20.61
CA PRO A 277 -18.72 -0.75 20.56
C PRO A 277 -17.92 -1.17 21.80
N THR A 278 -18.10 -2.42 22.24
CA THR A 278 -17.46 -2.94 23.48
C THR A 278 -16.52 -4.13 23.22
N ASN A 279 -16.45 -4.58 21.97
CA ASN A 279 -15.85 -5.84 21.55
C ASN A 279 -15.08 -5.68 20.23
N LEU A 280 -14.42 -4.52 20.06
CA LEU A 280 -13.54 -4.29 18.93
C LEU A 280 -12.42 -5.34 18.89
N ASP A 281 -12.17 -5.87 17.71
CA ASP A 281 -11.07 -6.77 17.43
C ASP A 281 -9.75 -6.00 17.23
N TRP A 282 -8.69 -6.72 16.89
CA TRP A 282 -7.36 -6.14 16.71
C TRP A 282 -7.23 -5.26 15.45
N LEU A 283 -8.18 -5.34 14.51
CA LEU A 283 -8.30 -4.48 13.34
C LEU A 283 -9.13 -3.22 13.63
N ASN A 284 -9.57 -3.05 14.88
CA ASN A 284 -10.42 -1.96 15.32
C ASN A 284 -11.80 -1.99 14.63
N GLY A 285 -12.31 -3.20 14.36
CA GLY A 285 -13.68 -3.43 13.90
C GLY A 285 -14.38 -4.53 14.70
N HIS A 286 -15.63 -4.81 14.37
CA HIS A 286 -16.41 -5.88 14.98
C HIS A 286 -17.64 -6.22 14.14
N GLU A 287 -18.29 -7.35 14.46
CA GLU A 287 -19.62 -7.66 13.95
C GLU A 287 -20.67 -6.91 14.78
N GLY A 288 -21.42 -6.02 14.11
CA GLY A 288 -22.43 -5.18 14.73
C GLY A 288 -23.66 -5.95 15.20
N PRO A 289 -24.60 -5.28 15.90
CA PRO A 289 -25.88 -5.85 16.29
C PRO A 289 -26.76 -6.30 15.10
N ASP A 290 -26.46 -5.79 13.91
CA ASP A 290 -27.10 -6.13 12.64
C ASP A 290 -26.48 -7.37 11.96
N GLY A 291 -25.41 -7.93 12.53
CA GLY A 291 -24.68 -9.09 12.00
C GLY A 291 -23.68 -8.75 10.90
N ASN A 292 -23.40 -7.46 10.65
CA ASN A 292 -22.44 -7.04 9.64
C ASN A 292 -21.14 -6.56 10.29
N TYR A 293 -20.01 -7.01 9.72
CA TYR A 293 -18.71 -6.52 10.15
C TYR A 293 -18.49 -5.07 9.68
N HIS A 294 -17.93 -4.23 10.54
CA HIS A 294 -17.52 -2.87 10.22
C HIS A 294 -16.42 -2.37 11.16
N TYR A 295 -15.71 -1.32 10.75
CA TYR A 295 -14.67 -0.68 11.56
C TYR A 295 -15.21 0.52 12.33
N HIS A 296 -14.44 0.96 13.32
CA HIS A 296 -14.76 2.15 14.10
C HIS A 296 -13.60 3.14 14.17
N ALA A 297 -13.97 4.42 14.27
CA ALA A 297 -13.08 5.44 14.78
C ALA A 297 -12.79 5.19 16.27
N THR A 298 -11.54 5.42 16.68
CA THR A 298 -11.14 5.39 18.10
C THR A 298 -10.27 6.59 18.45
N LYS A 299 -10.19 6.93 19.73
CA LYS A 299 -9.35 8.07 20.20
C LYS A 299 -7.89 7.69 20.40
N THR A 300 -7.61 6.39 20.39
CA THR A 300 -6.27 5.81 20.51
C THR A 300 -5.91 5.14 19.21
N TYR A 301 -4.62 4.96 18.94
CA TYR A 301 -4.16 4.17 17.81
C TYR A 301 -4.94 2.84 17.74
N PRO A 302 -5.47 2.43 16.57
CA PRO A 302 -5.17 2.96 15.23
C PRO A 302 -6.04 4.13 14.76
N TYR A 303 -6.91 4.71 15.58
CA TYR A 303 -7.84 5.82 15.27
C TYR A 303 -8.92 5.56 14.19
N LEU A 304 -8.72 4.56 13.33
CA LEU A 304 -9.62 4.09 12.28
C LEU A 304 -9.41 2.57 12.06
N ASN A 305 -9.66 2.01 10.87
CA ASN A 305 -9.36 0.61 10.60
C ASN A 305 -7.84 0.33 10.75
N GLY A 306 -7.50 -0.60 11.64
CA GLY A 306 -6.11 -1.00 11.93
C GLY A 306 -5.49 -1.92 10.87
N GLY A 307 -6.18 -2.13 9.75
CA GLY A 307 -5.82 -3.06 8.68
C GLY A 307 -7.04 -3.40 7.84
N PHE A 308 -7.01 -4.57 7.21
CA PHE A 308 -8.10 -5.10 6.38
C PHE A 308 -8.54 -6.48 6.84
N TYR A 309 -9.80 -6.54 7.25
CA TYR A 309 -10.61 -7.72 7.49
C TYR A 309 -10.98 -8.40 6.17
N GLY A 310 -11.25 -7.62 5.12
CA GLY A 310 -11.53 -8.13 3.79
C GLY A 310 -10.27 -8.40 2.95
N GLU A 311 -10.46 -9.11 1.84
CA GLU A 311 -9.40 -9.36 0.86
C GLU A 311 -8.99 -8.06 0.15
N VAL A 312 -7.69 -7.76 0.19
CA VAL A 312 -7.06 -6.71 -0.63
C VAL A 312 -5.76 -7.23 -1.24
N THR A 313 -5.29 -6.58 -2.30
CA THR A 313 -3.97 -6.83 -2.86
C THR A 313 -3.02 -5.73 -2.43
N GLU A 314 -1.90 -6.07 -1.80
CA GLU A 314 -0.82 -5.11 -1.54
C GLU A 314 0.21 -5.14 -2.68
N ARG A 315 0.56 -3.97 -3.20
CA ARG A 315 1.65 -3.81 -4.17
C ARG A 315 2.45 -2.56 -3.83
N GLU A 316 3.78 -2.68 -3.76
CA GLU A 316 4.68 -1.56 -3.44
C GLU A 316 4.32 -0.81 -2.13
N GLY A 317 3.71 -1.50 -1.16
CA GLY A 317 3.33 -0.94 0.14
C GLY A 317 2.01 -0.16 0.14
N GLN A 318 1.14 -0.34 -0.86
CA GLN A 318 -0.20 0.27 -0.94
C GLN A 318 -1.24 -0.77 -1.40
N VAL A 319 -2.52 -0.50 -1.16
CA VAL A 319 -3.63 -1.28 -1.77
C VAL A 319 -3.62 -1.09 -3.29
N ASP A 320 -3.87 -2.14 -4.05
CA ASP A 320 -3.96 -2.14 -5.52
C ASP A 320 -5.32 -2.70 -6.00
N PRO A 321 -5.99 -2.06 -6.98
CA PRO A 321 -5.62 -0.80 -7.65
C PRO A 321 -5.97 0.45 -6.82
N GLN A 322 -5.27 1.56 -7.06
CA GLN A 322 -5.59 2.88 -6.49
C GLN A 322 -5.39 4.01 -7.50
N PRO A 323 -6.14 5.12 -7.36
CA PRO A 323 -5.89 6.35 -8.09
C PRO A 323 -4.47 6.88 -7.90
N ARG A 324 -4.02 7.67 -8.88
CA ARG A 324 -2.74 8.38 -8.83
C ARG A 324 -2.97 9.87 -8.71
N THR A 325 -2.19 10.51 -7.85
CA THR A 325 -2.10 11.96 -7.71
C THR A 325 -1.03 12.52 -8.64
N ALA A 326 -1.15 13.79 -8.99
CA ALA A 326 -0.22 14.48 -9.88
C ALA A 326 0.10 15.87 -9.31
N GLY A 327 1.27 16.02 -8.70
CA GLY A 327 1.74 17.31 -8.21
C GLY A 327 2.07 18.26 -9.37
N VAL A 328 1.69 19.52 -9.22
CA VAL A 328 2.02 20.61 -10.16
C VAL A 328 3.42 21.17 -9.93
N ARG A 329 3.98 20.96 -8.74
CA ARG A 329 5.30 21.44 -8.32
C ARG A 329 6.10 20.35 -7.59
N PRO A 330 7.44 20.50 -7.48
CA PRO A 330 8.26 19.60 -6.67
C PRO A 330 7.91 19.69 -5.18
N ALA A 331 7.98 18.55 -4.48
CA ALA A 331 7.83 18.53 -3.03
C ALA A 331 8.94 19.32 -2.34
N LEU A 332 8.55 20.09 -1.32
CA LEU A 332 9.43 20.92 -0.52
C LEU A 332 9.93 20.17 0.73
N ARG A 333 10.90 20.75 1.43
CA ARG A 333 11.44 20.18 2.67
C ARG A 333 10.59 20.61 3.87
N GLY A 334 10.66 19.86 4.97
CA GLY A 334 10.04 20.27 6.23
C GLY A 334 10.53 21.64 6.72
N LEU A 335 9.61 22.49 7.16
CA LEU A 335 9.90 23.81 7.71
C LEU A 335 9.89 23.75 9.23
N ARG A 336 11.08 23.71 9.84
CA ARG A 336 11.23 23.63 11.30
C ARG A 336 10.76 24.92 11.96
N GLY A 337 10.01 24.77 13.06
CA GLY A 337 9.48 25.90 13.83
C GLY A 337 8.27 26.57 13.19
N ALA A 338 7.72 25.99 12.12
CA ALA A 338 6.49 26.45 11.51
C ALA A 338 5.27 26.01 12.33
N ARG A 339 4.26 26.89 12.43
CA ARG A 339 2.92 26.52 12.90
C ARG A 339 1.89 27.16 11.97
N ILE A 340 1.02 26.34 11.40
CA ILE A 340 -0.08 26.84 10.58
C ILE A 340 -1.21 27.30 11.49
N ASN A 341 -1.56 28.57 11.42
CA ASN A 341 -2.54 29.23 12.27
C ASN A 341 -3.83 29.63 11.53
N GLY A 342 -3.86 29.54 10.19
CA GLY A 342 -5.05 29.89 9.42
C GLY A 342 -5.09 29.27 8.02
N TYR A 343 -6.31 29.05 7.55
CA TYR A 343 -6.63 28.68 6.18
C TYR A 343 -7.89 29.41 5.72
N GLU A 344 -7.84 30.03 4.56
CA GLU A 344 -8.95 30.77 3.96
C GLU A 344 -9.09 30.39 2.48
N ASN A 345 -10.33 30.39 2.01
CA ASN A 345 -10.68 30.24 0.59
C ASN A 345 -11.62 31.41 0.23
N PRO A 346 -11.07 32.63 0.04
CA PRO A 346 -11.88 33.84 -0.11
C PRO A 346 -12.71 33.88 -1.40
N GLU A 347 -12.22 33.23 -2.46
CA GLU A 347 -12.83 33.19 -3.79
C GLU A 347 -12.57 31.81 -4.40
N PRO A 348 -13.48 31.27 -5.25
CA PRO A 348 -13.27 29.97 -5.88
C PRO A 348 -11.90 29.86 -6.55
N GLY A 349 -11.14 28.82 -6.19
CA GLY A 349 -9.80 28.57 -6.72
C GLY A 349 -8.69 29.39 -6.06
N ARG A 350 -8.98 30.34 -5.16
CA ARG A 350 -7.98 31.10 -4.41
C ARG A 350 -7.93 30.65 -2.96
N HIS A 351 -6.73 30.40 -2.47
CA HIS A 351 -6.48 29.83 -1.15
C HIS A 351 -5.38 30.61 -0.43
N ILE A 352 -5.51 30.76 0.88
CA ILE A 352 -4.53 31.42 1.72
C ILE A 352 -4.20 30.54 2.91
N VAL A 353 -2.95 30.12 3.04
CA VAL A 353 -2.42 29.44 4.22
C VAL A 353 -1.62 30.45 5.03
N ARG A 354 -2.01 30.68 6.29
CA ARG A 354 -1.30 31.54 7.24
C ARG A 354 -0.52 30.68 8.22
N TYR A 355 0.72 31.08 8.49
CA TYR A 355 1.60 30.35 9.38
C TYR A 355 2.62 31.28 10.02
N GLU A 356 3.05 30.91 11.23
CA GLU A 356 4.18 31.55 11.89
C GLU A 356 5.44 30.70 11.71
N VAL A 357 6.61 31.35 11.63
CA VAL A 357 7.92 30.69 11.75
C VAL A 357 8.71 31.41 12.82
N ASN A 358 8.97 30.74 13.94
CA ASN A 358 9.66 31.35 15.10
C ASN A 358 9.02 32.67 15.58
N GLY A 359 7.70 32.81 15.45
CA GLY A 359 6.94 34.00 15.85
C GLY A 359 6.83 35.12 14.81
N GLU A 360 7.42 34.96 13.63
CA GLU A 360 7.19 35.85 12.50
C GLU A 360 6.01 35.34 11.65
N GLU A 361 5.12 36.25 11.25
CA GLU A 361 3.94 35.91 10.43
C GLU A 361 4.31 35.78 8.95
N HIS A 362 3.82 34.71 8.32
CA HIS A 362 3.97 34.40 6.91
C HIS A 362 2.64 33.96 6.30
N SER A 363 2.55 34.00 4.98
CA SER A 363 1.43 33.38 4.27
C SER A 363 1.80 32.85 2.90
N ILE A 364 1.05 31.85 2.42
CA ILE A 364 1.03 31.44 1.02
C ILE A 364 -0.35 31.78 0.47
N ASP A 365 -0.42 32.76 -0.43
CA ASP A 365 -1.63 33.09 -1.21
C ASP A 365 -1.47 32.45 -2.59
N TYR A 366 -2.34 31.50 -2.93
CA TYR A 366 -2.23 30.76 -4.18
C TYR A 366 -3.55 30.63 -4.91
N THR A 367 -3.50 30.64 -6.24
CA THR A 367 -4.63 30.40 -7.12
C THR A 367 -4.43 29.11 -7.90
N VAL A 368 -5.52 28.39 -8.15
CA VAL A 368 -5.58 27.19 -8.97
C VAL A 368 -6.58 27.44 -10.09
N GLU A 369 -6.10 27.36 -11.31
CA GLU A 369 -6.88 27.54 -12.53
C GLU A 369 -7.56 26.23 -12.95
N GLU A 370 -8.61 26.31 -13.79
CA GLU A 370 -9.36 25.14 -14.26
C GLU A 370 -8.49 24.14 -15.04
N ASN A 371 -7.45 24.63 -15.73
CA ASN A 371 -6.50 23.79 -16.45
C ASN A 371 -5.53 23.05 -15.51
N GLY A 372 -5.60 23.28 -14.19
CA GLY A 372 -4.74 22.71 -13.15
C GLY A 372 -3.48 23.51 -12.87
N SER A 373 -3.27 24.65 -13.53
CA SER A 373 -2.12 25.52 -13.28
C SER A 373 -2.27 26.26 -11.97
N ALA A 374 -1.17 26.48 -11.27
CA ALA A 374 -1.18 27.08 -9.94
C ALA A 374 -0.14 28.18 -9.80
N THR A 375 -0.54 29.32 -9.26
CA THR A 375 0.37 30.43 -8.93
C THR A 375 0.42 30.63 -7.43
N PHE A 376 1.61 30.59 -6.84
CA PHE A 376 1.86 30.74 -5.41
C PHE A 376 2.57 32.06 -5.13
N LYS A 377 2.07 32.82 -4.17
CA LYS A 377 2.71 34.01 -3.60
C LYS A 377 3.10 33.72 -2.17
N PHE A 378 4.39 33.52 -1.95
CA PHE A 378 4.98 33.33 -0.63
C PHE A 378 5.29 34.70 -0.04
N ILE A 379 4.61 35.04 1.04
CA ILE A 379 4.70 36.34 1.71
C ILE A 379 5.39 36.13 3.05
N SER A 380 6.43 36.94 3.28
CA SER A 380 7.18 37.04 4.54
C SER A 380 7.22 38.52 4.96
N PRO A 381 7.62 38.85 6.21
CA PRO A 381 7.71 40.24 6.65
C PRO A 381 8.61 41.12 5.75
N ASN A 382 9.63 40.51 5.12
CA ASN A 382 10.67 41.23 4.38
C ASN A 382 10.62 41.03 2.85
N SER A 383 9.82 40.07 2.35
CA SER A 383 9.83 39.74 0.93
C SER A 383 8.55 39.01 0.49
N THR A 384 8.23 39.17 -0.80
CA THR A 384 7.21 38.37 -1.49
C THR A 384 7.85 37.71 -2.70
N THR A 385 7.69 36.38 -2.82
CA THR A 385 8.15 35.60 -3.98
C THR A 385 6.95 34.98 -4.67
N THR A 386 6.89 35.07 -6.00
CA THR A 386 5.82 34.49 -6.81
C THR A 386 6.38 33.36 -7.67
N GLU A 387 5.72 32.22 -7.66
CA GLU A 387 6.05 31.05 -8.48
C GLU A 387 4.79 30.58 -9.22
N THR A 388 4.92 30.26 -10.50
CA THR A 388 3.81 29.74 -11.32
C THR A 388 4.19 28.38 -11.90
N TYR A 389 3.26 27.44 -11.82
CA TYR A 389 3.42 26.06 -12.24
C TYR A 389 2.28 25.65 -13.16
N GLU A 390 2.62 24.90 -14.21
CA GLU A 390 1.66 24.30 -15.12
C GLU A 390 1.68 22.78 -14.91
N PRO A 391 0.53 22.07 -15.00
CA PRO A 391 0.52 20.63 -14.99
C PRO A 391 1.38 20.10 -16.14
N ARG A 392 2.20 19.09 -15.85
CA ARG A 392 2.95 18.42 -16.92
C ARG A 392 1.96 17.74 -17.86
N GLN A 393 1.78 18.29 -19.07
CA GLN A 393 1.09 17.58 -20.15
C GLN A 393 1.84 16.28 -20.42
N ARG A 394 1.26 15.16 -19.99
CA ARG A 394 1.64 13.86 -20.55
C ARG A 394 1.05 13.80 -21.96
N GLU A 395 1.79 14.31 -22.94
CA GLU A 395 1.50 14.01 -24.33
C GLU A 395 1.63 12.49 -24.53
N ASN A 396 0.50 11.84 -24.78
CA ASN A 396 0.45 10.54 -25.46
C ASN A 396 1.01 10.69 -26.88
N ARG A 397 2.33 10.72 -27.06
CA ARG A 397 2.95 10.56 -28.39
C ARG A 397 3.38 9.12 -28.60
N ARG A 398 2.40 8.27 -28.89
CA ARG A 398 2.61 7.11 -29.77
C ARG A 398 2.38 7.58 -31.20
N GLY A 399 3.46 7.59 -31.98
CA GLY A 399 3.49 7.49 -33.44
C GLY A 399 2.79 8.59 -34.25
N GLU A 400 3.57 9.53 -34.80
CA GLU A 400 3.59 9.77 -36.25
C GLU A 400 4.72 10.74 -36.61
N ARG A 401 5.62 10.28 -37.48
CA ARG A 401 6.50 11.14 -38.26
C ARG A 401 5.62 11.97 -39.19
N ASN A 402 5.81 13.29 -39.24
CA ASN A 402 6.01 13.91 -40.54
C ASN A 402 6.86 15.17 -40.49
N SER A 403 7.66 15.25 -41.54
CA SER A 403 8.67 16.22 -41.91
C SER A 403 8.11 17.60 -42.24
N ASP A 404 9.04 18.54 -42.39
CA ASP A 404 8.93 19.88 -42.95
C ASP A 404 8.34 20.97 -42.04
N ARG A 405 9.26 21.79 -41.50
CA ARG A 405 9.38 23.20 -41.89
C ARG A 405 10.58 23.85 -41.20
N GLY A 406 11.62 24.13 -41.99
CA GLY A 406 12.70 25.03 -41.62
C GLY A 406 13.28 25.69 -42.86
N ALA A 407 12.78 26.87 -43.22
CA ALA A 407 13.45 27.79 -44.15
C ALA A 407 12.86 29.20 -44.01
N ASN A 408 13.58 30.14 -43.38
CA ASN A 408 14.31 31.20 -44.10
C ASN A 408 15.02 32.21 -43.14
N SER A 409 16.37 32.18 -43.17
CA SER A 409 17.30 33.33 -43.35
C SER A 409 17.43 34.49 -42.32
N PRO A 410 18.54 35.27 -42.30
CA PRO A 410 19.95 34.90 -42.52
C PRO A 410 21.00 35.61 -41.62
N ALA A 411 22.21 35.08 -41.75
CA ALA A 411 23.55 35.45 -41.28
C ALA A 411 23.97 36.93 -41.26
N ASN A 412 24.86 37.24 -40.29
CA ASN A 412 26.08 37.99 -40.57
C ASN A 412 27.26 37.41 -39.75
N GLU A 413 28.31 37.00 -40.45
CA GLU A 413 29.60 36.44 -40.00
C GLU A 413 30.72 37.36 -40.57
N PRO A 414 32.05 37.28 -40.26
CA PRO A 414 32.79 36.06 -39.87
C PRO A 414 34.01 36.18 -38.91
N ARG A 415 34.45 34.97 -38.51
CA ARG A 415 35.84 34.43 -38.35
C ARG A 415 36.61 34.55 -37.03
N GLY A 416 36.87 33.36 -36.45
CA GLY A 416 38.03 33.02 -35.62
C GLY A 416 37.88 31.64 -34.96
N GLU A 417 38.50 30.60 -35.53
CA GLU A 417 38.41 29.18 -35.16
C GLU A 417 38.79 28.86 -33.69
N ARG A 418 37.98 28.03 -33.02
CA ARG A 418 38.37 26.96 -32.05
C ARG A 418 37.13 26.14 -31.66
N GLY A 419 37.17 24.84 -31.93
CA GLY A 419 36.05 23.91 -31.72
C GLY A 419 35.56 23.80 -30.27
N PRO A 420 34.27 23.49 -30.03
CA PRO A 420 33.72 23.44 -28.69
C PRO A 420 33.99 22.09 -28.03
N ARG A 421 34.54 22.17 -26.80
CA ARG A 421 34.68 21.07 -25.85
C ARG A 421 33.30 20.51 -25.53
N ARG A 422 33.07 19.26 -25.93
CA ARG A 422 31.91 18.47 -25.53
C ARG A 422 32.11 18.01 -24.09
N ASN A 423 31.28 18.54 -23.19
CA ASN A 423 30.96 17.88 -21.93
C ASN A 423 30.26 16.55 -22.27
N GLY A 424 30.86 15.45 -21.86
CA GLY A 424 30.31 14.12 -22.00
C GLY A 424 31.13 13.15 -21.15
N ARG A 425 30.92 13.21 -19.83
CA ARG A 425 31.27 12.07 -18.96
C ARG A 425 30.27 10.96 -19.31
N GLY A 426 30.62 10.19 -20.33
CA GLY A 426 29.91 9.00 -20.74
C GLY A 426 30.11 7.90 -19.71
N ASN A 427 28.97 7.35 -19.28
CA ASN A 427 28.75 5.97 -18.84
C ASN A 427 29.96 5.02 -19.05
N GLU A 428 30.81 4.93 -18.04
CA GLU A 428 31.63 3.75 -17.80
C GLU A 428 30.85 2.89 -16.81
N GLY A 429 30.27 1.76 -17.24
CA GLY A 429 29.59 0.90 -16.28
C GLY A 429 28.88 -0.37 -16.75
N ASP A 430 28.48 -0.53 -18.01
CA ASP A 430 27.79 -1.76 -18.42
C ASP A 430 28.38 -2.35 -19.71
N SER A 431 29.18 -3.41 -19.54
CA SER A 431 29.71 -4.21 -20.65
C SER A 431 28.60 -4.84 -21.49
N LEU A 432 27.43 -5.11 -20.87
CA LEU A 432 26.23 -5.65 -21.53
C LEU A 432 25.64 -4.66 -22.53
N VAL A 433 25.46 -3.40 -22.14
CA VAL A 433 24.86 -2.39 -23.02
C VAL A 433 25.78 -2.10 -24.21
N ARG A 434 27.11 -2.10 -23.99
CA ARG A 434 28.09 -1.92 -25.07
C ARG A 434 28.19 -3.11 -26.03
N ALA A 435 27.90 -4.32 -25.56
CA ALA A 435 27.87 -5.50 -26.43
C ALA A 435 26.62 -5.52 -27.32
N LEU A 436 25.50 -4.97 -26.83
CA LEU A 436 24.25 -4.89 -27.57
C LEU A 436 24.18 -3.67 -28.52
N ASP A 437 24.74 -2.53 -28.13
CA ASP A 437 24.91 -1.32 -28.95
C ASP A 437 26.19 -1.43 -29.79
N SER A 438 26.11 -2.20 -30.88
CA SER A 438 27.23 -2.54 -31.76
C SER A 438 27.74 -1.33 -32.53
N ASP A 439 26.84 -0.40 -32.91
CA ASP A 439 27.19 0.81 -33.64
C ASP A 439 27.60 1.99 -32.74
N ARG A 440 27.40 1.85 -31.42
CA ARG A 440 27.73 2.83 -30.37
C ARG A 440 26.99 4.15 -30.54
N SER A 441 25.78 4.08 -31.08
CA SER A 441 24.87 5.23 -31.21
C SER A 441 24.35 5.70 -29.86
N GLY A 442 24.41 4.85 -28.82
CA GLY A 442 23.87 5.12 -27.49
C GLY A 442 22.40 4.73 -27.32
N ALA A 443 21.81 4.09 -28.33
CA ALA A 443 20.49 3.46 -28.30
C ALA A 443 20.60 2.07 -28.94
N ILE A 444 19.83 1.09 -28.45
CA ILE A 444 19.81 -0.25 -29.07
C ILE A 444 18.70 -0.25 -30.13
N GLU A 445 19.06 -0.32 -31.41
CA GLU A 445 18.13 -0.25 -32.53
C GLU A 445 17.53 -1.64 -32.88
N ALA A 446 16.45 -1.68 -33.66
CA ALA A 446 15.71 -2.92 -33.96
C ALA A 446 16.60 -4.03 -34.53
N ASP A 447 17.52 -3.69 -35.44
CA ASP A 447 18.48 -4.63 -36.03
C ASP A 447 19.51 -5.17 -35.03
N GLU A 448 19.76 -4.46 -33.93
CA GLU A 448 20.67 -4.85 -32.85
C GLU A 448 19.95 -5.70 -31.80
N ILE A 449 18.67 -5.42 -31.55
CA ILE A 449 17.79 -6.29 -30.74
C ILE A 449 17.66 -7.67 -31.39
N GLU A 450 17.48 -7.73 -32.71
CA GLU A 450 17.40 -9.00 -33.44
C GLU A 450 18.72 -9.79 -33.38
N LYS A 451 19.86 -9.10 -33.24
CA LYS A 451 21.20 -9.70 -33.11
C LYS A 451 21.66 -9.86 -31.67
N ALA A 452 20.84 -9.48 -30.68
CA ALA A 452 21.18 -9.50 -29.26
C ALA A 452 21.61 -10.88 -28.78
N ALA A 453 20.94 -11.95 -29.24
CA ALA A 453 21.30 -13.32 -28.88
C ALA A 453 22.72 -13.70 -29.35
N LEU A 454 23.12 -13.28 -30.56
CA LEU A 454 24.46 -13.52 -31.09
C LEU A 454 25.51 -12.65 -30.37
N ALA A 455 25.17 -11.42 -30.02
CA ALA A 455 26.03 -10.51 -29.26
C ALA A 455 26.29 -11.02 -27.84
N LEU A 456 25.26 -11.53 -27.16
CA LEU A 456 25.37 -12.15 -25.83
C LEU A 456 26.14 -13.47 -25.88
N GLN A 457 25.91 -14.30 -26.90
CA GLN A 457 26.65 -15.55 -27.07
C GLN A 457 28.15 -15.34 -27.31
N SER A 458 28.55 -14.19 -27.88
CA SER A 458 29.97 -13.83 -28.03
C SER A 458 30.67 -13.44 -26.71
N MET A 459 29.89 -13.23 -25.63
CA MET A 459 30.42 -12.93 -24.30
C MET A 459 30.58 -14.16 -23.41
N ASP A 460 29.88 -15.26 -23.68
CA ASP A 460 30.14 -16.58 -23.07
C ASP A 460 31.43 -17.15 -23.70
N ARG A 461 32.57 -16.79 -23.11
CA ARG A 461 33.91 -17.16 -23.59
C ARG A 461 34.30 -18.56 -23.14
N ASN A 462 33.80 -19.00 -21.99
CA ASN A 462 34.08 -20.34 -21.48
C ASN A 462 33.14 -21.42 -22.08
N GLY A 463 32.08 -21.00 -22.77
CA GLY A 463 31.16 -21.85 -23.53
C GLY A 463 30.24 -22.69 -22.65
N ASP A 464 30.00 -22.26 -21.41
CA ASP A 464 29.18 -23.01 -20.44
C ASP A 464 27.67 -22.70 -20.54
N GLY A 465 27.29 -21.78 -21.43
CA GLY A 465 25.91 -21.36 -21.66
C GLY A 465 25.44 -20.25 -20.72
N GLU A 466 26.32 -19.75 -19.84
CA GLU A 466 26.08 -18.62 -18.95
C GLU A 466 27.05 -17.47 -19.26
N ILE A 467 26.69 -16.24 -18.90
CA ILE A 467 27.61 -15.09 -18.99
C ILE A 467 28.00 -14.73 -17.55
N SER A 468 29.17 -15.21 -17.14
CA SER A 468 29.69 -15.05 -15.80
C SER A 468 30.14 -13.60 -15.51
N ARG A 469 30.30 -13.28 -14.24
CA ARG A 469 30.74 -11.95 -13.80
C ARG A 469 32.17 -11.62 -14.28
N GLU A 470 32.97 -12.64 -14.52
CA GLU A 470 34.33 -12.58 -15.01
C GLU A 470 34.34 -12.22 -16.52
N GLU A 471 33.39 -12.74 -17.28
CA GLU A 471 33.22 -12.44 -18.72
C GLU A 471 32.65 -11.05 -18.97
N LEU A 472 31.80 -10.56 -18.05
CA LEU A 472 31.30 -9.18 -18.03
C LEU A 472 32.38 -8.14 -17.73
N ARG A 473 33.56 -8.54 -17.26
CA ARG A 473 34.61 -7.62 -16.80
C ARG A 473 35.69 -7.29 -17.81
N GLY A 474 35.84 -8.06 -18.89
CA GLY A 474 36.87 -7.82 -19.90
C GLY A 474 38.30 -8.12 -19.39
N ASP A 475 39.17 -8.57 -20.30
CA ASP A 475 40.54 -8.99 -19.96
C ASP A 475 41.46 -7.77 -19.84
N ASP A 476 41.75 -7.33 -18.62
CA ASP A 476 42.91 -6.47 -18.32
C ASP A 476 44.11 -7.34 -17.90
N GLU A 477 44.64 -8.12 -18.83
CA GLU A 477 45.96 -8.76 -18.72
C GLU A 477 47.00 -8.03 -19.59
N ARG A 478 47.61 -6.96 -19.06
CA ARG A 478 48.99 -6.57 -19.42
C ARG A 478 49.68 -5.89 -18.24
N GLY A 479 50.64 -6.59 -17.62
CA GLY A 479 51.69 -5.91 -16.87
C GLY A 479 52.32 -6.64 -15.68
N GLU A 480 52.74 -7.90 -15.81
CA GLU A 480 53.81 -8.39 -14.94
C GLU A 480 55.12 -7.65 -15.25
N ARG A 481 55.77 -7.05 -14.23
CA ARG A 481 57.12 -7.45 -13.74
C ARG A 481 57.75 -6.42 -12.80
N ARG A 482 58.09 -6.93 -11.61
CA ARG A 482 59.34 -6.76 -10.84
C ARG A 482 59.58 -5.47 -10.03
N SER A 483 59.37 -5.66 -8.71
CA SER A 483 60.43 -5.72 -7.68
C SER A 483 61.35 -4.49 -7.43
N ARG A 484 61.35 -4.12 -6.15
CA ARG A 484 62.47 -3.64 -5.29
C ARG A 484 62.75 -2.13 -5.19
N GLN A 485 62.50 -1.62 -3.97
CA GLN A 485 63.52 -1.10 -3.04
C GLN A 485 63.51 0.40 -2.72
N ARG A 486 63.26 0.69 -1.41
CA ARG A 486 63.68 1.86 -0.58
C ARG A 486 63.24 3.24 -1.08
N GLY A 487 62.88 4.22 -0.25
CA GLY A 487 62.94 4.44 1.18
C GLY A 487 62.69 5.94 1.40
N ASP A 488 62.18 6.26 2.60
CA ASP A 488 62.31 7.52 3.34
C ASP A 488 61.73 8.85 2.80
N GLY A 489 60.94 9.49 3.66
CA GLY A 489 61.18 10.92 3.96
C GLY A 489 60.03 11.92 3.75
N GLN A 490 59.23 12.08 4.81
CA GLN A 490 58.72 13.35 5.38
C GLN A 490 58.04 14.42 4.49
N GLY A 491 56.82 14.81 4.88
CA GLY A 491 56.22 16.10 4.50
C GLY A 491 54.76 16.21 4.93
N SER A 492 54.50 16.99 5.98
CA SER A 492 53.24 17.14 6.69
C SER A 492 52.17 18.00 6.00
N GLN A 493 50.91 17.70 6.35
CA GLN A 493 49.71 18.56 6.34
C GLN A 493 49.06 18.90 4.99
N ARG A 494 47.89 18.30 4.74
CA ARG A 494 46.59 18.97 4.99
C ARG A 494 45.43 17.98 4.87
N ASP A 495 44.61 18.05 5.90
CA ASP A 495 43.42 17.27 6.21
C ASP A 495 42.32 17.43 5.16
N ARG A 496 41.96 16.32 4.49
CA ARG A 496 40.66 16.05 3.82
C ARG A 496 40.46 14.54 3.69
N GLY A 497 40.15 13.87 4.80
CA GLY A 497 39.87 12.43 4.85
C GLY A 497 38.40 12.09 4.57
N ARG A 498 38.12 11.68 3.32
CA ARG A 498 36.96 10.85 2.95
C ARG A 498 37.03 9.51 3.71
N ALA A 499 35.91 9.10 4.29
CA ALA A 499 35.74 7.79 4.89
C ALA A 499 35.89 6.67 3.85
N ASN A 500 36.83 5.74 4.08
CA ASN A 500 36.85 4.43 3.44
C ASN A 500 37.40 3.38 4.42
N GLY A 501 36.57 2.36 4.71
CA GLY A 501 36.89 0.98 5.07
C GLY A 501 37.88 0.69 6.21
N SER A 502 37.36 0.42 7.41
CA SER A 502 38.17 -0.14 8.50
C SER A 502 38.31 -1.67 8.38
N ARG A 503 39.56 -2.10 8.23
CA ARG A 503 40.11 -3.44 8.51
C ARG A 503 39.69 -3.93 9.91
N GLY A 504 39.45 -5.23 10.05
CA GLY A 504 39.17 -5.87 11.36
C GLY A 504 40.36 -5.83 12.34
N PRO A 505 40.09 -5.97 13.66
CA PRO A 505 41.04 -5.62 14.71
C PRO A 505 42.10 -6.70 14.98
N ARG A 506 43.20 -6.29 15.62
CA ARG A 506 44.34 -7.15 16.01
C ARG A 506 44.27 -7.48 17.51
N PRO A 507 45.07 -8.45 18.01
CA PRO A 507 44.96 -8.99 19.37
C PRO A 507 45.26 -8.00 20.52
N ASP A 508 45.62 -6.76 20.24
CA ASP A 508 46.26 -5.83 21.18
C ASP A 508 45.31 -4.67 21.59
N ASP A 509 44.08 -4.65 21.07
CA ASP A 509 43.11 -3.55 21.20
C ASP A 509 42.27 -3.62 22.49
N GLY A 510 42.90 -3.57 23.67
CA GLY A 510 42.25 -3.28 24.97
C GLY A 510 41.06 -4.16 25.41
N PRO A 511 40.40 -3.86 26.55
CA PRO A 511 39.19 -4.56 26.97
C PRO A 511 38.03 -4.23 26.01
N ARG A 512 37.46 -5.27 25.38
CA ARG A 512 36.35 -5.13 24.43
C ARG A 512 35.12 -4.56 25.14
N GLN A 513 34.65 -3.40 24.70
CA GLN A 513 33.39 -2.84 25.20
C GLN A 513 32.20 -3.74 24.79
N PRO A 514 31.22 -3.97 25.68
CA PRO A 514 29.97 -4.66 25.34
C PRO A 514 29.32 -4.06 24.08
N TRP A 515 28.88 -4.92 23.15
CA TRP A 515 28.32 -4.49 21.86
C TRP A 515 27.14 -3.51 22.02
N ILE A 516 26.25 -3.76 22.99
CA ILE A 516 25.11 -2.88 23.31
C ILE A 516 25.58 -1.46 23.66
N LEU A 517 26.72 -1.28 24.34
CA LEU A 517 27.22 0.06 24.68
C LEU A 517 27.75 0.82 23.46
N VAL A 518 28.37 0.12 22.52
CA VAL A 518 28.90 0.72 21.29
C VAL A 518 27.77 1.14 20.35
N HIS A 519 26.66 0.39 20.37
CA HIS A 519 25.52 0.58 19.49
C HIS A 519 24.26 1.11 20.20
N ALA A 520 24.37 1.59 21.44
CA ALA A 520 23.22 2.06 22.23
C ALA A 520 22.41 3.13 21.47
N GLY A 521 23.07 4.13 20.90
CA GLY A 521 22.39 5.18 20.12
C GLY A 521 21.81 4.72 18.78
N GLU A 522 22.11 3.50 18.31
CA GLU A 522 21.50 2.90 17.12
C GLU A 522 20.33 1.95 17.47
N ILE A 523 20.26 1.49 18.73
CA ILE A 523 19.25 0.57 19.25
C ILE A 523 18.13 1.33 20.00
N ASP A 524 18.46 2.43 20.66
CA ASP A 524 17.52 3.37 21.29
C ASP A 524 16.68 4.06 20.19
N LEU A 525 15.55 3.45 19.84
CA LEU A 525 14.74 3.89 18.70
C LEU A 525 13.83 5.05 19.09
N ASN A 526 13.43 5.13 20.35
CA ASN A 526 12.58 6.18 20.88
C ASN A 526 13.38 7.40 21.41
N ALA A 527 14.71 7.29 21.44
CA ALA A 527 15.66 8.31 21.87
C ALA A 527 15.46 8.77 23.32
N ASP A 528 14.97 7.88 24.19
CA ASP A 528 14.75 8.17 25.61
C ASP A 528 15.99 7.92 26.49
N ASN A 529 17.10 7.46 25.89
CA ASN A 529 18.36 7.07 26.53
C ASN A 529 18.26 5.83 27.44
N VAL A 530 17.22 5.03 27.25
CA VAL A 530 17.02 3.71 27.84
C VAL A 530 16.96 2.70 26.70
N ILE A 531 17.61 1.55 26.84
CA ILE A 531 17.43 0.45 25.88
C ILE A 531 16.40 -0.49 26.46
N ALA A 532 15.24 -0.60 25.84
CA ALA A 532 14.22 -1.54 26.24
C ALA A 532 14.46 -2.93 25.62
N ARG A 533 13.96 -3.98 26.28
CA ARG A 533 14.09 -5.38 25.82
C ARG A 533 13.54 -5.59 24.40
N ASP A 534 12.45 -4.93 24.08
CA ASP A 534 11.80 -5.01 22.77
C ASP A 534 12.61 -4.32 21.67
N GLU A 535 13.36 -3.26 21.97
CA GLU A 535 14.22 -2.57 21.01
C GLU A 535 15.38 -3.45 20.53
N ILE A 536 16.06 -4.14 21.46
CA ILE A 536 17.17 -5.04 21.10
C ILE A 536 16.67 -6.31 20.38
N VAL A 537 15.51 -6.85 20.79
CA VAL A 537 14.87 -7.99 20.10
C VAL A 537 14.37 -7.57 18.71
N GLY A 538 13.87 -6.34 18.59
CA GLY A 538 13.48 -5.73 17.32
C GLY A 538 14.67 -5.58 16.37
N GLU A 539 15.81 -5.10 16.86
CA GLU A 539 17.02 -4.97 16.05
C GLU A 539 17.58 -6.34 15.63
N ALA A 540 17.50 -7.37 16.50
CA ALA A 540 17.86 -8.75 16.17
C ALA A 540 16.98 -9.34 15.07
N THR A 541 15.68 -9.12 15.19
CA THR A 541 14.69 -9.59 14.21
C THR A 541 14.89 -8.91 12.86
N LYS A 542 15.19 -7.60 12.87
CA LYS A 542 15.49 -6.82 11.67
C LYS A 542 16.79 -7.27 11.00
N ALA A 543 17.84 -7.52 11.79
CA ALA A 543 19.09 -8.06 11.29
C ALA A 543 18.87 -9.45 10.66
N PHE A 544 18.07 -10.31 11.29
CA PHE A 544 17.73 -11.62 10.78
C PHE A 544 17.02 -11.56 9.42
N ALA A 545 15.87 -10.86 9.36
CA ALA A 545 15.05 -10.76 8.16
C ALA A 545 15.80 -10.14 6.97
N SER A 546 16.85 -9.37 7.24
CA SER A 546 17.65 -8.75 6.19
C SER A 546 18.65 -9.70 5.49
N PHE A 547 18.97 -10.82 6.13
CA PHE A 547 19.81 -11.86 5.57
C PHE A 547 19.00 -13.05 5.02
N ASP A 548 17.81 -13.31 5.58
CA ASP A 548 16.89 -14.38 5.17
C ASP A 548 16.19 -14.00 3.85
N VAL A 549 16.94 -14.03 2.75
CA VAL A 549 16.45 -13.58 1.43
C VAL A 549 15.44 -14.58 0.86
N ASN A 550 15.65 -15.86 1.14
CA ASN A 550 14.77 -16.93 0.67
C ASN A 550 13.54 -17.15 1.57
N ASN A 551 13.47 -16.47 2.73
CA ASN A 551 12.40 -16.55 3.73
C ASN A 551 12.17 -17.97 4.27
N ASP A 552 13.24 -18.74 4.43
CA ASP A 552 13.18 -20.10 4.97
C ASP A 552 13.25 -20.14 6.50
N GLY A 553 13.43 -18.97 7.15
CA GLY A 553 13.49 -18.83 8.60
C GLY A 553 14.82 -19.26 9.21
N GLN A 554 15.84 -19.48 8.38
CA GLN A 554 17.21 -19.81 8.76
C GLN A 554 18.21 -18.91 7.99
N LEU A 555 19.40 -18.68 8.55
CA LEU A 555 20.47 -17.97 7.85
C LEU A 555 21.62 -18.91 7.61
N ASN A 556 21.90 -19.19 6.35
CA ASN A 556 23.07 -19.96 5.96
C ASN A 556 24.31 -19.06 5.73
N THR A 557 25.44 -19.70 5.40
CA THR A 557 26.72 -18.99 5.20
C THR A 557 26.72 -18.07 3.97
N GLU A 558 25.92 -18.39 2.95
CA GLU A 558 25.82 -17.61 1.70
C GLU A 558 25.01 -16.34 1.94
N GLU A 559 23.91 -16.44 2.68
CA GLU A 559 23.06 -15.33 3.10
C GLU A 559 23.80 -14.34 4.00
N LEU A 560 24.49 -14.83 5.03
CA LEU A 560 25.40 -14.01 5.85
C LEU A 560 26.58 -13.44 5.03
N GLY A 561 26.88 -14.05 3.88
CA GLY A 561 27.96 -13.72 2.97
C GLY A 561 27.71 -12.53 2.05
N ILE A 562 26.44 -12.15 1.81
CA ILE A 562 26.03 -11.11 0.84
C ILE A 562 26.81 -9.80 1.07
N ARG A 563 27.42 -9.28 -0.01
CA ARG A 563 28.31 -8.11 0.04
C ARG A 563 27.49 -6.82 0.06
N GLY A 564 27.62 -6.07 1.15
CA GLY A 564 26.79 -4.90 1.42
C GLY A 564 25.65 -5.22 2.40
N GLY A 565 25.98 -5.95 3.47
CA GLY A 565 25.05 -6.40 4.52
C GLY A 565 24.12 -5.29 5.01
N SER A 566 23.04 -5.71 5.65
CA SER A 566 21.92 -4.83 5.97
C SER A 566 22.29 -3.61 6.79
N LYS A 567 21.45 -2.57 6.69
CA LYS A 567 21.58 -1.31 7.46
C LYS A 567 21.25 -1.50 8.96
N SER A 568 21.30 -2.73 9.47
CA SER A 568 21.13 -3.03 10.89
C SER A 568 22.47 -2.86 11.60
N ALA A 569 22.43 -2.27 12.80
CA ALA A 569 23.58 -2.21 13.70
C ALA A 569 24.13 -3.61 13.98
N MET A 570 23.25 -4.61 14.12
CA MET A 570 23.58 -5.98 14.49
C MET A 570 24.01 -6.86 13.29
N ALA A 571 23.92 -6.36 12.05
CA ALA A 571 24.26 -7.14 10.86
C ALA A 571 25.73 -7.62 10.86
N GLY A 572 26.64 -6.71 11.21
CA GLY A 572 28.07 -7.03 11.32
C GLY A 572 28.36 -8.00 12.47
N PHE A 573 27.60 -7.89 13.56
CA PHE A 573 27.73 -8.77 14.72
C PHE A 573 27.26 -10.20 14.39
N LEU A 574 26.09 -10.37 13.77
CA LEU A 574 25.60 -11.71 13.35
C LEU A 574 26.57 -12.40 12.41
N LYS A 575 27.14 -11.66 11.44
CA LYS A 575 28.14 -12.20 10.52
C LYS A 575 29.43 -12.62 11.21
N GLY A 576 29.89 -11.84 12.20
CA GLY A 576 31.11 -12.10 12.96
C GLY A 576 30.98 -13.23 14.00
N HIS A 577 29.77 -13.41 14.54
CA HIS A 577 29.51 -14.31 15.68
C HIS A 577 28.55 -15.46 15.34
N SER A 578 28.30 -15.76 14.06
CA SER A 578 27.35 -16.80 13.66
C SER A 578 27.60 -18.15 14.33
N LYS A 579 28.86 -18.60 14.37
CA LYS A 579 29.25 -19.85 15.06
C LYS A 579 29.00 -19.86 16.57
N GLU A 580 28.98 -18.70 17.22
CA GLU A 580 28.74 -18.58 18.67
C GLU A 580 27.24 -18.46 19.00
N ILE A 581 26.44 -18.06 18.00
CA ILE A 581 24.98 -17.92 18.11
C ILE A 581 24.29 -19.25 17.80
N ASP A 582 24.80 -19.99 16.79
CA ASP A 582 24.40 -21.37 16.44
C ASP A 582 24.61 -22.30 17.65
N ARG A 583 23.51 -22.59 18.35
CA ARG A 583 23.50 -23.30 19.63
C ARG A 583 23.31 -24.80 19.45
N ASP A 584 22.56 -25.19 18.43
CA ASP A 584 22.36 -26.60 18.10
C ASP A 584 23.48 -27.15 17.20
N GLY A 585 24.33 -26.28 16.64
CA GLY A 585 25.50 -26.63 15.86
C GLY A 585 25.17 -27.13 14.46
N ASN A 586 24.00 -26.78 13.94
CA ASN A 586 23.50 -27.28 12.66
C ASN A 586 24.10 -26.53 11.46
N GLY A 587 24.90 -25.47 11.69
CA GLY A 587 25.58 -24.70 10.65
C GLY A 587 24.74 -23.58 10.03
N VAL A 588 23.52 -23.35 10.51
CA VAL A 588 22.65 -22.24 10.14
C VAL A 588 22.17 -21.51 11.39
N LEU A 589 21.78 -20.25 11.26
CA LEU A 589 21.17 -19.52 12.37
C LEU A 589 19.66 -19.53 12.24
N SER A 590 18.95 -20.10 13.21
CA SER A 590 17.51 -19.90 13.29
C SER A 590 17.15 -18.52 13.85
N LYS A 591 15.96 -18.04 13.53
CA LYS A 591 15.42 -16.79 14.10
C LYS A 591 15.41 -16.81 15.63
N ALA A 592 15.09 -17.97 16.21
CA ALA A 592 15.05 -18.16 17.65
C ALA A 592 16.45 -17.99 18.28
N GLU A 593 17.50 -18.52 17.65
CA GLU A 593 18.86 -18.40 18.18
C GLU A 593 19.38 -16.97 18.15
N VAL A 594 19.07 -16.23 17.08
CA VAL A 594 19.41 -14.81 16.96
C VAL A 594 18.71 -13.97 18.03
N ILE A 595 17.40 -14.17 18.23
CA ILE A 595 16.63 -13.47 19.28
C ILE A 595 17.12 -13.85 20.67
N ASN A 596 17.27 -15.15 20.95
CA ASN A 596 17.76 -15.64 22.25
C ASN A 596 19.17 -15.12 22.55
N ASN A 597 20.01 -14.90 21.54
CA ASN A 597 21.32 -14.30 21.75
C ASN A 597 21.21 -12.83 22.16
N ALA A 598 20.38 -12.04 21.47
CA ALA A 598 20.11 -10.65 21.80
C ALA A 598 19.56 -10.51 23.23
N GLU A 599 18.61 -11.36 23.63
CA GLU A 599 18.07 -11.39 25.00
C GLU A 599 19.14 -11.74 26.04
N ARG A 600 20.07 -12.66 25.73
CA ARG A 600 21.20 -12.94 26.63
C ARG A 600 22.17 -11.77 26.76
N MET A 601 22.34 -10.98 25.70
CA MET A 601 23.17 -9.76 25.75
C MET A 601 22.48 -8.70 26.61
N PHE A 602 21.16 -8.56 26.45
CA PHE A 602 20.31 -7.67 27.22
C PHE A 602 20.35 -7.99 28.72
N ASN A 603 20.01 -9.22 29.10
CA ASN A 603 19.93 -9.67 30.50
C ASN A 603 21.30 -9.63 31.23
N LYS A 604 22.41 -9.51 30.51
CA LYS A 604 23.74 -9.30 31.13
C LYS A 604 23.95 -7.84 31.56
N MET A 605 23.19 -6.92 30.98
CA MET A 605 23.28 -5.48 31.22
C MET A 605 22.16 -4.97 32.11
N ASP A 606 20.94 -5.48 31.92
CA ASP A 606 19.78 -5.27 32.81
C ASP A 606 20.04 -6.00 34.14
N ARG A 607 20.44 -5.23 35.15
CA ARG A 607 20.89 -5.74 36.47
C ARG A 607 19.76 -5.83 37.46
N ASP A 608 18.81 -4.92 37.41
CA ASP A 608 17.64 -4.93 38.28
C ASP A 608 16.45 -5.69 37.68
N SER A 609 16.60 -6.21 36.45
CA SER A 609 15.63 -7.07 35.76
C SER A 609 14.30 -6.37 35.54
N ASP A 610 14.34 -5.09 35.19
CA ASP A 610 13.18 -4.25 34.93
C ASP A 610 12.80 -4.17 33.43
N ASP A 611 13.41 -5.05 32.62
CA ASP A 611 13.28 -5.12 31.16
C ASP A 611 13.74 -3.83 30.43
N GLN A 612 14.55 -3.02 31.10
CA GLN A 612 15.20 -1.82 30.56
C GLN A 612 16.69 -1.81 30.91
N ILE A 613 17.49 -1.11 30.10
CA ILE A 613 18.89 -0.79 30.44
C ILE A 613 18.96 0.72 30.59
N SER A 614 18.98 1.16 31.84
CA SER A 614 19.07 2.56 32.20
C SER A 614 20.46 3.14 31.90
N ALA A 615 20.55 4.47 31.84
CA ALA A 615 21.83 5.18 31.76
C ALA A 615 22.80 4.80 32.90
N SER A 616 22.26 4.48 34.09
CA SER A 616 23.07 4.08 35.24
C SER A 616 23.73 2.71 35.04
N GLU A 617 23.02 1.77 34.41
CA GLU A 617 23.52 0.44 34.11
C GLU A 617 24.50 0.44 32.94
N MET A 618 24.24 1.28 31.94
CA MET A 618 25.18 1.54 30.85
C MET A 618 26.52 2.08 31.39
N GLU A 619 26.48 3.07 32.29
CA GLU A 619 27.69 3.62 32.93
C GLU A 619 28.39 2.58 33.82
N ALA A 620 27.64 1.77 34.56
CA ALA A 620 28.20 0.69 35.36
C ALA A 620 28.82 -0.44 34.51
N ALA A 621 28.35 -0.63 33.27
CA ALA A 621 28.93 -1.57 32.32
C ALA A 621 30.21 -1.04 31.65
N LYS A 622 30.37 0.28 31.47
CA LYS A 622 31.60 0.91 30.94
C LYS A 622 32.81 0.84 31.89
N ARG A 623 32.56 0.66 33.20
CA ARG A 623 33.59 0.63 34.26
C ARG A 623 34.18 -0.76 34.52
N ARG A 624 33.75 -1.77 33.76
CA ARG A 624 34.27 -3.15 33.77
C ARG A 624 35.07 -3.40 32.51
#